data_AF-A0A449AWU9-F1
#
_entry.id   AF-A0A449AWU9-F1
#
_cell.length_a   1.000
_cell.length_b   1.000
_cell.length_c   1.000
_cell.angle_alpha   90.00
_cell.angle_beta   90.00
_cell.angle_gamma   90.00
#
_symmetry.space_group_name_H-M   'P 1'
#
loop_
_entity.id
_entity.type
_entity.pdbx_description
1 polymer ?
#
loop_
_entity_poly.entity_id
_entity_poly.type
_entity_poly.pdbx_seq_one_letter_code
_entity_poly.pdbx_strand_id
1 'polypeptide(L)'
;MVQSVWTKNKNKKRYNDTFRKQFVYFSPSKQTLDKIKRQNLINKLDKKSINGEFPLSALVPECKKNYMEVDGKTVGRLNIEKIKKVANEDAFYMIETNITNIDSKEANEIYKGQWKVEEGFRTLKSAIKVRPMYVYKDEHIQSHVFLCFLSLIVLKYCIYKLKKFYKDNGEIQKNHNESVYRCIEAYNNHNKDCEW
;
A
#
# COMPACT_ATOMS: atom_id res chain seq x y z
N MET A 1 9.43 -19.79 -9.52
CA MET A 1 10.89 -19.81 -9.78
C MET A 1 11.38 -18.39 -9.59
N VAL A 2 12.12 -18.10 -8.52
CA VAL A 2 12.65 -16.75 -8.25
C VAL A 2 14.00 -16.67 -8.93
N GLN A 3 14.12 -15.80 -9.93
CA GLN A 3 15.40 -15.46 -10.53
C GLN A 3 15.88 -14.16 -9.87
N SER A 4 17.09 -14.18 -9.31
CA SER A 4 17.79 -12.98 -8.87
C SER A 4 18.68 -12.49 -10.00
N VAL A 5 18.50 -11.24 -10.42
CA VAL A 5 19.34 -10.62 -11.46
C VAL A 5 20.01 -9.40 -10.85
N TRP A 6 21.32 -9.28 -11.07
CA TRP A 6 22.04 -8.05 -10.78
C TRP A 6 21.88 -7.10 -11.97
N THR A 7 21.38 -5.91 -11.73
CA THR A 7 21.27 -4.90 -12.78
C THR A 7 21.99 -3.63 -12.37
N LYS A 8 22.71 -3.05 -13.33
CA LYS A 8 23.40 -1.78 -13.15
C LYS A 8 22.35 -0.67 -13.13
N ASN A 9 22.41 0.21 -12.13
CA ASN A 9 21.45 1.30 -11.99
C ASN A 9 21.52 2.24 -13.21
N LYS A 10 20.44 2.31 -14.00
CA LYS A 10 20.33 3.20 -15.17
C LYS A 10 19.78 4.60 -14.81
N ASN A 11 19.39 4.82 -13.56
CA ASN A 11 18.62 6.00 -13.16
C ASN A 11 19.49 7.00 -12.37
N LYS A 12 20.04 8.01 -13.07
CA LYS A 12 21.01 8.99 -12.55
C LYS A 12 20.48 9.94 -11.46
N LYS A 13 19.18 9.90 -11.11
CA LYS A 13 18.53 10.81 -10.14
C LYS A 13 18.56 10.34 -8.68
N ARG A 14 19.05 9.13 -8.38
CA ARG A 14 19.02 8.57 -7.01
C ARG A 14 20.40 8.69 -6.34
N TYR A 15 20.40 9.10 -5.08
CA TYR A 15 21.61 9.41 -4.28
C TYR A 15 22.51 8.19 -3.97
N ASN A 16 21.99 6.96 -4.08
CA ASN A 16 22.69 5.76 -3.63
C ASN A 16 23.19 4.84 -4.75
N ASP A 17 24.21 4.06 -4.35
CA ASP A 17 25.05 3.05 -4.99
C ASP A 17 24.67 2.52 -6.40
N THR A 18 25.72 2.18 -7.16
CA THR A 18 25.60 1.82 -8.59
C THR A 18 25.00 0.44 -8.84
N PHE A 19 24.93 -0.42 -7.81
CA PHE A 19 24.43 -1.79 -7.89
C PHE A 19 23.24 -2.02 -6.95
N ARG A 20 22.21 -2.69 -7.47
CA ARG A 20 21.03 -3.09 -6.70
C ARG A 20 20.67 -4.53 -7.03
N LYS A 21 20.25 -5.26 -6.00
CA LYS A 21 19.78 -6.64 -6.13
C LYS A 21 18.31 -6.63 -6.46
N GLN A 22 17.92 -7.33 -7.52
CA GLN A 22 16.53 -7.46 -7.94
C GLN A 22 16.05 -8.89 -7.76
N PHE A 23 14.87 -9.01 -7.19
CA PHE A 23 14.16 -10.28 -7.01
C PHE A 23 12.83 -10.21 -7.72
N VAL A 24 12.56 -11.16 -8.61
CA VAL A 24 11.28 -11.28 -9.30
C VAL A 24 10.47 -12.41 -8.68
N TYR A 25 9.21 -12.09 -8.35
CA TYR A 25 8.29 -13.00 -7.70
C TYR A 25 7.02 -13.16 -8.53
N PHE A 26 6.41 -14.33 -8.41
CA PHE A 26 5.08 -14.62 -8.93
C PHE A 26 4.11 -14.78 -7.75
N SER A 27 2.95 -14.11 -7.80
CA SER A 27 1.91 -14.23 -6.78
C SER A 27 0.53 -14.51 -7.41
N PRO A 28 -0.08 -15.68 -7.13
CA PRO A 28 -1.43 -16.00 -7.61
C PRO A 28 -2.49 -14.98 -7.15
N SER A 29 -2.42 -14.56 -5.88
CA SER A 29 -3.34 -13.54 -5.35
C SER A 29 -3.22 -12.20 -6.09
N LYS A 30 -1.98 -11.82 -6.46
CA LYS A 30 -1.73 -10.64 -7.26
C LYS A 30 -2.28 -10.80 -8.69
N GLN A 31 -2.21 -11.99 -9.28
CA GLN A 31 -2.82 -12.26 -10.60
C GLN A 31 -4.31 -11.93 -10.60
N THR A 32 -5.05 -12.43 -9.60
CA THR A 32 -6.47 -12.16 -9.44
C THR A 32 -6.73 -10.67 -9.25
N LEU A 33 -5.94 -10.00 -8.40
CA LEU A 33 -6.08 -8.57 -8.15
C LEU A 33 -5.79 -7.72 -9.41
N ASP A 34 -4.73 -8.03 -10.15
CA ASP A 34 -4.34 -7.31 -11.35
C ASP A 34 -5.37 -7.51 -12.47
N LYS A 35 -5.92 -8.73 -12.60
CA LYS A 35 -7.07 -9.01 -13.48
C LYS A 35 -8.29 -8.18 -13.11
N ILE A 36 -8.67 -8.13 -11.83
CA ILE A 36 -9.80 -7.33 -11.34
C ILE A 36 -9.56 -5.85 -11.60
N LYS A 37 -8.36 -5.33 -11.30
CA LYS A 37 -8.00 -3.93 -11.54
C LYS A 37 -8.08 -3.58 -13.02
N ARG A 38 -7.56 -4.44 -13.89
CA ARG A 38 -7.63 -4.27 -15.35
C ARG A 38 -9.08 -4.26 -15.83
N GLN A 39 -9.91 -5.21 -15.39
CA GLN A 39 -11.31 -5.26 -15.78
C GLN A 39 -12.08 -4.02 -15.30
N ASN A 40 -11.85 -3.60 -14.05
CA ASN A 40 -12.46 -2.39 -13.51
C ASN A 40 -12.03 -1.13 -14.28
N LEU A 41 -10.79 -1.08 -14.77
CA LEU A 41 -10.31 0.01 -15.61
C LEU A 41 -11.01 0.00 -16.96
N ILE A 42 -11.07 -1.15 -17.64
CA ILE A 42 -11.76 -1.32 -18.93
C ILE A 42 -13.23 -0.91 -18.80
N ASN A 43 -13.95 -1.44 -17.81
CA ASN A 43 -15.35 -1.09 -17.55
C ASN A 43 -15.55 0.41 -17.28
N LYS A 44 -14.61 1.07 -16.58
CA LYS A 44 -14.65 2.52 -16.35
C LYS A 44 -14.40 3.32 -17.62
N LEU A 45 -13.57 2.79 -18.51
CA LEU A 45 -13.30 3.38 -19.80
C LEU A 45 -14.54 3.24 -20.66
N ASP A 46 -15.04 2.03 -20.91
CA ASP A 46 -16.21 1.77 -21.78
C ASP A 46 -17.42 2.65 -21.44
N LYS A 47 -17.70 2.90 -20.15
CA LYS A 47 -18.76 3.82 -19.70
C LYS A 47 -18.58 5.28 -20.15
N LYS A 48 -17.35 5.69 -20.45
CA LYS A 48 -16.96 7.01 -20.96
C LYS A 48 -16.71 6.99 -22.47
N SER A 49 -16.88 5.84 -23.13
CA SER A 49 -16.73 5.75 -24.58
C SER A 49 -17.93 6.40 -25.24
N ILE A 50 -17.69 7.07 -26.36
CA ILE A 50 -18.72 7.48 -27.30
C ILE A 50 -18.33 6.81 -28.61
N ASN A 51 -19.18 5.91 -29.13
CA ASN A 51 -18.90 5.12 -30.34
C ASN A 51 -17.57 4.32 -30.31
N GLY A 52 -17.14 3.89 -29.12
CA GLY A 52 -15.87 3.16 -28.94
C GLY A 52 -14.62 4.04 -28.87
N GLU A 53 -14.79 5.37 -28.86
CA GLU A 53 -13.70 6.35 -28.76
C GLU A 53 -13.75 7.14 -27.45
N PHE A 54 -12.57 7.59 -27.00
CA PHE A 54 -12.40 8.37 -25.76
C PHE A 54 -11.66 9.67 -26.02
N PRO A 55 -12.06 10.80 -25.42
CA PRO A 55 -11.30 12.04 -25.51
C PRO A 55 -9.98 11.93 -24.73
N LEU A 56 -8.92 12.57 -25.24
CA LEU A 56 -7.58 12.55 -24.62
C LEU A 56 -7.54 13.07 -23.17
N SER A 57 -8.46 13.95 -22.79
CA SER A 57 -8.64 14.39 -21.39
C SER A 57 -9.03 13.24 -20.44
N ALA A 58 -9.70 12.21 -20.93
CA ALA A 58 -9.97 10.98 -20.18
C ALA A 58 -8.73 10.06 -20.07
N LEU A 59 -7.68 10.31 -20.86
CA LEU A 59 -6.47 9.49 -21.00
C LEU A 59 -5.32 9.89 -20.06
N VAL A 60 -5.52 10.91 -19.20
CA VAL A 60 -4.43 11.62 -18.51
C VAL A 60 -3.67 10.85 -17.41
N PRO A 61 -4.18 9.77 -16.76
CA PRO A 61 -3.30 8.92 -15.97
C PRO A 61 -2.35 8.11 -16.86
N GLU A 62 -1.05 8.18 -16.57
CA GLU A 62 0.04 7.49 -17.27
C GLU A 62 -0.20 5.96 -17.40
N CYS A 63 -0.93 5.38 -16.45
CA CYS A 63 -1.34 3.97 -16.45
C CYS A 63 -2.39 3.61 -17.52
N LYS A 64 -3.11 4.58 -18.11
CA LYS A 64 -4.10 4.31 -19.16
C LYS A 64 -3.48 4.10 -20.54
N LYS A 65 -2.34 4.75 -20.81
CA LYS A 65 -1.61 4.63 -22.09
C LYS A 65 -1.23 3.19 -22.44
N ASN A 66 -0.98 2.36 -21.41
CA ASN A 66 -0.56 0.97 -21.59
C ASN A 66 -1.63 0.08 -22.27
N TYR A 67 -2.90 0.47 -22.27
CA TYR A 67 -4.00 -0.31 -22.85
C TYR A 67 -4.55 0.27 -24.16
N MET A 68 -3.95 1.37 -24.64
CA MET A 68 -4.60 2.22 -25.63
C MET A 68 -3.72 2.51 -26.83
N GLU A 69 -4.39 2.84 -27.91
CA GLU A 69 -3.81 3.40 -29.12
C GLU A 69 -4.32 4.83 -29.27
N VAL A 70 -3.39 5.75 -29.51
CA VAL A 70 -3.67 7.19 -29.57
C VAL A 70 -3.30 7.64 -30.98
N ASP A 71 -4.30 8.03 -31.77
CA ASP A 71 -4.13 8.36 -33.19
C ASP A 71 -3.53 9.75 -33.43
N GLY A 72 -2.84 10.33 -32.43
CA GLY A 72 -2.27 11.69 -32.47
C GLY A 72 -3.30 12.83 -32.55
N LYS A 73 -4.55 12.54 -32.94
CA LYS A 73 -5.67 13.47 -33.10
C LYS A 73 -6.68 13.29 -31.98
N THR A 74 -6.37 13.81 -30.78
CA THR A 74 -7.33 14.07 -29.67
C THR A 74 -8.20 12.93 -29.12
N VAL A 75 -8.17 11.74 -29.72
CA VAL A 75 -8.96 10.56 -29.33
C VAL A 75 -8.06 9.35 -29.14
N GLY A 76 -8.51 8.42 -28.30
CA GLY A 76 -7.86 7.12 -28.14
C GLY A 76 -8.87 5.98 -28.19
N ARG A 77 -8.37 4.79 -28.52
CA ARG A 77 -9.13 3.54 -28.62
C ARG A 77 -8.47 2.45 -27.78
N LEU A 78 -9.27 1.49 -27.31
CA LEU A 78 -8.73 0.31 -26.62
C LEU A 78 -7.99 -0.58 -27.62
N ASN A 79 -6.75 -0.95 -27.28
CA ASN A 79 -5.95 -1.86 -28.09
C ASN A 79 -5.91 -3.24 -27.43
N ILE A 80 -6.58 -4.21 -28.06
CA ILE A 80 -6.75 -5.56 -27.54
C ILE A 80 -5.39 -6.28 -27.41
N GLU A 81 -4.46 -6.05 -28.32
CA GLU A 81 -3.14 -6.68 -28.28
C GLU A 81 -2.32 -6.18 -27.09
N LYS A 82 -2.35 -4.87 -26.82
CA LYS A 82 -1.73 -4.30 -25.64
C LYS A 82 -2.37 -4.81 -24.35
N ILE A 83 -3.70 -4.95 -24.32
CA ILE A 83 -4.42 -5.53 -23.18
C ILE A 83 -3.95 -6.97 -22.93
N LYS A 84 -3.82 -7.79 -23.98
CA LYS A 84 -3.31 -9.18 -23.88
C LYS A 84 -1.86 -9.20 -23.38
N LYS A 85 -1.01 -8.30 -23.90
CA LYS A 85 0.39 -8.19 -23.46
C LYS A 85 0.49 -7.89 -21.96
N VAL A 86 -0.25 -6.88 -21.48
CA VAL A 86 -0.27 -6.53 -20.06
C VAL A 86 -0.87 -7.67 -19.22
N ALA A 87 -1.86 -8.40 -19.73
CA ALA A 87 -2.43 -9.56 -19.04
C ALA A 87 -1.41 -10.71 -18.84
N ASN A 88 -0.47 -10.88 -19.78
CA ASN A 88 0.59 -11.89 -19.66
C ASN A 88 1.64 -11.53 -18.58
N GLU A 89 1.75 -10.25 -18.23
CA GLU A 89 2.67 -9.73 -17.21
C GLU A 89 2.03 -9.69 -15.81
N ASP A 90 0.76 -10.10 -15.68
CA ASP A 90 0.07 -10.20 -14.39
C ASP A 90 0.82 -11.13 -13.42
N ALA A 91 0.54 -10.97 -12.13
CA ALA A 91 1.08 -11.80 -11.03
C ALA A 91 2.55 -11.55 -10.71
N PHE A 92 3.33 -10.97 -11.63
CA PHE A 92 4.72 -10.66 -11.39
C PHE A 92 4.89 -9.35 -10.62
N TYR A 93 5.81 -9.35 -9.67
CA TYR A 93 6.31 -8.14 -9.02
C TYR A 93 7.80 -8.28 -8.75
N MET A 94 8.47 -7.13 -8.70
CA MET A 94 9.90 -7.06 -8.47
C MET A 94 10.19 -6.27 -7.20
N ILE A 95 11.09 -6.81 -6.37
CA ILE A 95 11.69 -6.08 -5.26
C ILE A 95 13.10 -5.67 -5.69
N GLU A 96 13.39 -4.38 -5.62
CA GLU A 96 14.71 -3.82 -5.83
C GLU A 96 15.25 -3.31 -4.49
N THR A 97 16.46 -3.75 -4.11
CA THR A 97 17.06 -3.39 -2.82
C THR A 97 18.57 -3.13 -2.95
N ASN A 98 19.07 -2.24 -2.10
CA ASN A 98 20.51 -2.03 -1.90
C ASN A 98 21.09 -2.94 -0.79
N ILE A 99 20.25 -3.76 -0.14
CA ILE A 99 20.70 -4.72 0.85
C ILE A 99 21.27 -5.94 0.10
N THR A 100 22.60 -6.10 0.15
CA THR A 100 23.30 -7.13 -0.62
C THR A 100 23.24 -8.52 0.02
N ASN A 101 23.21 -8.56 1.35
CA ASN A 101 23.41 -9.77 2.16
C ASN A 101 22.09 -10.46 2.58
N ILE A 102 21.04 -10.32 1.76
CA ILE A 102 19.74 -10.98 2.01
C ILE A 102 19.38 -11.91 0.87
N ASP A 103 18.66 -12.98 1.19
CA ASP A 103 18.10 -13.88 0.18
C ASP A 103 16.73 -13.39 -0.33
N SER A 104 16.17 -14.10 -1.31
CA SER A 104 14.89 -13.73 -1.89
C SER A 104 13.70 -13.91 -0.94
N LYS A 105 13.79 -14.83 0.01
CA LYS A 105 12.73 -15.10 0.99
C LYS A 105 12.69 -13.97 2.01
N GLU A 106 13.84 -13.59 2.55
CA GLU A 106 14.01 -12.49 3.48
C GLU A 106 13.59 -11.15 2.86
N ALA A 107 14.02 -10.87 1.63
CA ALA A 107 13.58 -9.68 0.91
C ALA A 107 12.04 -9.59 0.78
N ASN A 108 11.40 -10.73 0.50
CA ASN A 108 9.94 -10.80 0.41
C ASN A 108 9.26 -10.61 1.78
N GLU A 109 9.81 -11.18 2.86
CA GLU A 109 9.27 -10.99 4.22
C GLU A 109 9.40 -9.54 4.70
N ILE A 110 10.52 -8.87 4.41
CA ILE A 110 10.69 -7.45 4.67
C ILE A 110 9.65 -6.62 3.92
N TYR A 111 9.48 -6.89 2.61
CA TYR A 111 8.50 -6.18 1.78
C TYR A 111 7.07 -6.41 2.26
N LYS A 112 6.71 -7.65 2.61
CA LYS A 112 5.42 -7.94 3.26
C LYS A 112 5.24 -7.14 4.53
N GLY A 113 6.29 -6.86 5.29
CA GLY A 113 6.23 -6.02 6.49
C GLY A 113 5.69 -4.60 6.28
N GLN A 114 5.64 -4.08 5.05
CA GLN A 114 5.17 -2.73 4.74
C GLN A 114 3.74 -2.46 5.21
N TRP A 115 2.86 -3.46 5.21
CA TRP A 115 1.47 -3.28 5.67
C TRP A 115 1.41 -2.84 7.14
N LYS A 116 2.43 -3.14 7.96
CA LYS A 116 2.50 -2.71 9.37
C LYS A 116 2.52 -1.20 9.50
N VAL A 117 3.15 -0.51 8.54
CA VAL A 117 3.20 0.95 8.49
C VAL A 117 1.81 1.51 8.16
N GLU A 118 1.14 0.95 7.15
CA GLU A 118 -0.23 1.32 6.79
C GLU A 118 -1.21 1.08 7.94
N GLU A 119 -1.06 -0.04 8.65
CA GLU A 119 -1.82 -0.35 9.85
C GLU A 119 -1.56 0.69 10.96
N GLY A 120 -0.30 1.05 11.21
CA GLY A 120 0.06 2.11 12.16
C GLY A 120 -0.60 3.44 11.83
N PHE A 121 -0.59 3.84 10.56
CA PHE A 121 -1.30 5.05 10.11
C PHE A 121 -2.81 4.94 10.27
N ARG A 122 -3.40 3.75 10.06
CA ARG A 122 -4.82 3.52 10.33
C ARG A 122 -5.12 3.69 11.81
N THR A 123 -4.34 3.09 12.71
CA THR A 123 -4.46 3.25 14.16
C THR A 123 -4.38 4.73 14.56
N LEU A 124 -3.40 5.45 14.00
CA LEU A 124 -3.18 6.86 14.29
C LEU A 124 -4.40 7.73 13.92
N LYS A 125 -5.05 7.41 12.80
CA LYS A 125 -6.22 8.15 12.30
C LYS A 125 -7.52 7.78 13.01
N SER A 126 -7.76 6.49 13.29
CA SER A 126 -9.04 6.03 13.84
C SER A 126 -9.05 5.98 15.36
N ALA A 127 -8.09 5.27 15.95
CA ALA A 127 -8.08 4.97 17.38
C ALA A 127 -7.53 6.13 18.21
N ILE A 128 -6.39 6.69 17.77
CA ILE A 128 -5.71 7.81 18.46
C ILE A 128 -6.28 9.16 18.03
N LYS A 129 -6.97 9.22 16.88
CA LYS A 129 -7.59 10.44 16.33
C LYS A 129 -6.61 11.62 16.26
N VAL A 130 -5.49 11.44 15.56
CA VAL A 130 -4.53 12.54 15.31
C VAL A 130 -5.20 13.76 14.66
N ARG A 131 -6.36 13.58 14.03
CA ARG A 131 -7.29 14.64 13.64
C ARG A 131 -8.61 14.43 14.38
N PRO A 132 -9.29 15.50 14.86
CA PRO A 132 -9.03 16.93 14.63
C PRO A 132 -7.86 17.52 15.44
N MET A 133 -7.27 18.62 14.96
CA MET A 133 -6.22 19.39 15.65
C MET A 133 -6.77 20.78 15.97
N TYR A 134 -6.97 21.09 17.24
CA TYR A 134 -7.48 22.40 17.70
C TYR A 134 -6.33 23.33 18.15
N VAL A 135 -5.22 23.28 17.42
CA VAL A 135 -4.00 24.06 17.70
C VAL A 135 -3.56 24.79 16.44
N TYR A 136 -3.05 26.02 16.60
CA TYR A 136 -2.76 26.92 15.48
C TYR A 136 -1.27 27.24 15.30
N LYS A 137 -0.48 27.17 16.38
CA LYS A 137 0.97 27.41 16.32
C LYS A 137 1.69 26.16 15.82
N ASP A 138 2.69 26.34 14.96
CA ASP A 138 3.49 25.24 14.41
C ASP A 138 4.09 24.36 15.51
N GLU A 139 4.61 24.97 16.57
CA GLU A 139 5.15 24.28 17.74
C GLU A 139 4.12 23.35 18.38
N HIS A 140 2.89 23.84 18.57
CA HIS A 140 1.80 23.06 19.17
C HIS A 140 1.34 21.94 18.24
N ILE A 141 1.30 22.19 16.92
CA ILE A 141 1.00 21.16 15.92
C ILE A 141 2.04 20.05 15.98
N GLN A 142 3.33 20.40 16.05
CA GLN A 142 4.42 19.43 16.18
C GLN A 142 4.30 18.62 17.48
N SER A 143 4.02 19.28 18.61
CA SER A 143 3.82 18.59 19.90
C SER A 143 2.62 17.65 19.88
N HIS A 144 1.49 18.04 19.27
CA HIS A 144 0.32 17.17 19.14
C HIS A 144 0.63 15.93 18.31
N VAL A 145 1.24 16.10 17.13
CA VAL A 145 1.63 14.98 16.27
C VAL A 145 2.63 14.07 16.98
N PHE A 146 3.60 14.64 17.70
CA PHE A 146 4.56 13.89 18.49
C PHE A 146 3.88 13.06 19.58
N LEU A 147 2.97 13.65 20.35
CA LEU A 147 2.22 12.95 21.40
C LEU A 147 1.38 11.82 20.82
N CYS A 148 0.64 12.06 19.73
CA CYS A 148 -0.12 11.00 19.05
C CYS A 148 0.78 9.85 18.56
N PHE A 149 1.97 10.17 18.04
CA PHE A 149 2.94 9.16 17.62
C PHE A 149 3.52 8.39 18.80
N LEU A 150 3.81 9.07 19.93
CA LEU A 150 4.26 8.43 21.15
C LEU A 150 3.20 7.47 21.70
N SER A 151 1.94 7.88 21.74
CA SER A 151 0.80 7.01 22.10
C SER A 151 0.71 5.79 21.20
N LEU A 152 0.98 5.94 19.89
CA LEU A 152 1.02 4.81 18.96
C LEU A 152 2.12 3.81 19.31
N ILE A 153 3.32 4.29 19.64
CA ILE A 153 4.44 3.43 20.04
C ILE A 153 4.09 2.64 21.30
N VAL A 154 3.58 3.33 22.33
CA VAL A 154 3.18 2.69 23.60
C VAL A 154 2.11 1.63 23.35
N LEU A 155 1.07 1.96 22.58
CA LEU A 155 0.01 1.03 22.23
C LEU A 155 0.55 -0.21 21.49
N LYS A 156 1.41 -0.02 20.47
CA LYS A 156 2.00 -1.13 19.72
C LYS A 156 2.89 -2.00 20.62
N TYR A 157 3.61 -1.40 21.57
CA TYR A 157 4.42 -2.13 22.53
C TYR A 157 3.57 -2.96 23.50
N CYS A 158 2.48 -2.41 24.02
CA CYS A 158 1.52 -3.15 24.84
C CYS A 158 0.95 -4.36 24.08
N ILE A 159 0.50 -4.15 22.84
CA ILE A 159 0.01 -5.25 21.98
C ILE A 159 1.09 -6.31 21.77
N TYR A 160 2.34 -5.90 21.53
CA TYR A 160 3.46 -6.83 21.38
C TYR A 160 3.68 -7.68 22.64
N LYS A 161 3.67 -7.05 23.83
CA LYS A 161 3.81 -7.76 25.11
C LYS A 161 2.66 -8.72 25.37
N LEU A 162 1.41 -8.31 25.13
CA LEU A 162 0.25 -9.17 25.27
C LEU A 162 0.32 -10.36 24.31
N LYS A 163 0.63 -10.14 23.03
CA LYS A 163 0.80 -11.23 22.06
C LYS A 163 1.87 -12.22 22.49
N LYS A 164 2.98 -11.74 23.06
CA LYS A 164 4.03 -12.61 23.61
C LYS A 164 3.51 -13.43 24.79
N PHE A 165 2.86 -12.80 25.76
CA PHE A 165 2.29 -13.48 26.92
C PHE A 165 1.30 -14.60 26.53
N TYR A 166 0.34 -14.33 25.64
CA TYR A 166 -0.63 -15.34 25.20
C TYR A 166 0.01 -16.48 24.39
N LYS A 167 1.02 -16.16 23.57
CA LYS A 167 1.80 -17.18 22.84
C LYS A 167 2.52 -18.13 23.80
N ASP A 168 3.14 -17.57 24.84
CA ASP A 168 3.91 -18.34 25.83
C ASP A 168 2.98 -19.20 26.71
N ASN A 169 1.72 -18.79 26.91
CA ASN A 169 0.70 -19.51 27.68
C ASN A 169 -0.25 -20.42 26.86
N GLY A 170 0.01 -20.59 25.56
CA GLY A 170 -0.74 -21.56 24.72
C GLY A 170 -2.12 -21.10 24.23
N GLU A 171 -2.51 -19.84 24.42
CA GLU A 171 -3.77 -19.32 23.92
C GLU A 171 -3.62 -18.71 22.51
N ILE A 172 -4.27 -19.31 21.51
CA ILE A 172 -4.30 -18.78 20.14
C ILE A 172 -5.38 -17.69 20.06
N GLN A 173 -4.95 -16.43 20.09
CA GLN A 173 -5.86 -15.30 19.88
C GLN A 173 -6.30 -15.19 18.41
N LYS A 174 -7.62 -15.33 18.15
CA LYS A 174 -8.28 -14.88 16.90
C LYS A 174 -8.08 -13.36 16.74
N ASN A 175 -7.57 -12.92 15.58
CA ASN A 175 -7.53 -11.54 15.06
C ASN A 175 -7.57 -10.39 16.11
N HIS A 176 -6.50 -10.28 16.90
CA HIS A 176 -6.36 -9.35 18.04
C HIS A 176 -6.51 -7.85 17.71
N ASN A 177 -6.25 -7.44 16.46
CA ASN A 177 -6.29 -6.04 16.10
C ASN A 177 -7.70 -5.47 16.27
N GLU A 178 -8.72 -6.21 15.89
CA GLU A 178 -10.12 -5.78 15.96
C GLU A 178 -10.61 -5.69 17.41
N SER A 179 -10.15 -6.58 18.29
CA SER A 179 -10.45 -6.55 19.72
C SER A 179 -9.87 -5.32 20.41
N VAL A 180 -8.62 -4.94 20.09
CA VAL A 180 -8.00 -3.74 20.66
C VAL A 180 -8.65 -2.47 20.11
N TYR A 181 -8.98 -2.43 18.81
CA TYR A 181 -9.77 -1.32 18.26
C TYR A 181 -11.13 -1.21 18.92
N ARG A 182 -11.82 -2.32 19.17
CA ARG A 182 -13.10 -2.35 19.89
C ARG A 182 -12.97 -1.84 21.33
N CYS A 183 -11.93 -2.20 22.06
CA CYS A 183 -11.71 -1.68 23.41
C CYS A 183 -11.42 -0.17 23.39
N ILE A 184 -10.63 0.30 22.44
CA ILE A 184 -10.34 1.75 22.29
C ILE A 184 -11.59 2.50 21.84
N GLU A 185 -12.38 1.95 20.91
CA GLU A 185 -13.66 2.54 20.50
C GLU A 185 -14.69 2.55 21.63
N ALA A 186 -14.77 1.48 22.43
CA ALA A 186 -15.62 1.42 23.62
C ALA A 186 -15.21 2.49 24.65
N TYR A 187 -13.91 2.63 24.94
CA TYR A 187 -13.40 3.70 25.81
C TYR A 187 -13.71 5.09 25.25
N ASN A 188 -13.45 5.31 23.96
CA ASN A 188 -13.71 6.58 23.29
C ASN A 188 -15.21 6.91 23.21
N ASN A 189 -16.10 5.93 23.14
CA ASN A 189 -17.54 6.15 23.17
C ASN A 189 -18.05 6.37 24.59
N HIS A 190 -17.52 5.67 25.58
CA HIS A 190 -17.85 5.89 26.99
C HIS A 190 -17.44 7.30 27.47
N ASN A 191 -16.38 7.89 26.91
CA ASN A 191 -15.96 9.24 27.25
C ASN A 191 -16.69 10.35 26.47
N LYS A 192 -17.48 10.02 25.42
CA LYS A 192 -18.33 11.02 24.75
C LYS A 192 -19.50 11.47 25.63
N ASP A 193 -19.89 10.66 26.61
CA ASP A 193 -20.95 11.00 27.58
C ASP A 193 -20.44 11.93 28.70
N CYS A 194 -19.13 12.27 28.69
CA CYS A 194 -18.46 13.10 29.70
C CYS A 194 -17.81 14.36 29.12
N GLU A 195 -17.99 14.67 27.84
CA GLU A 195 -17.52 15.91 27.21
C GLU A 195 -18.62 16.98 27.29
N TRP A 196 -18.32 18.09 27.97
CA TRP A 196 -19.17 19.29 28.08
C TRP A 196 -19.19 20.10 26.80
#